data_AF-A0A3M1SGB8-F1
#
_entry.id   AF-A0A3M1SGB8-F1
#
_cell.length_a   1.000
_cell.length_b   1.000
_cell.length_c   1.000
_cell.angle_alpha   90.00
_cell.angle_beta   90.00
_cell.angle_gamma   90.00
#
_symmetry.space_group_name_H-M   'P 1'
#
loop_
_entity.id
_entity.type
_entity.pdbx_description
1 polymer ?
#
loop_
_entity_poly.entity_id
_entity_poly.type
_entity_poly.pdbx_seq_one_letter_code
_entity_poly.pdbx_strand_id
1 'polypeptide(L)'
;MGSRTLRAEGEMDSRTLEVKKMKRVLLMTTILIVFASTSLAGPFKGDRPGRFKERITTLRNWELMEFFDLSEERAQKVFSILKGFDKEREQLIIERKMLMDSIRREANDPSTPAETLEKLISRYHDLNMKIAELPKKEIEGLREVFSTRELARYIIFSERFTREIKGAIYRKMEERRRDAPWRR
;
A
#
# COMPACT_ATOMS: atom_id res chain seq x y z
N MET A 1 -54.15 -47.35 40.82
CA MET A 1 -53.75 -47.09 39.41
C MET A 1 -53.49 -45.60 39.27
N GLY A 2 -52.28 -45.19 38.89
CA GLY A 2 -52.01 -43.76 38.60
C GLY A 2 -50.65 -43.24 39.07
N SER A 3 -49.54 -43.95 38.78
CA SER A 3 -48.19 -43.49 39.10
C SER A 3 -47.23 -43.77 37.94
N ARG A 4 -47.52 -43.21 36.75
CA ARG A 4 -46.62 -43.30 35.59
C ARG A 4 -46.50 -42.05 34.70
N THR A 5 -47.18 -40.94 34.98
CA THR A 5 -47.23 -39.80 34.02
C THR A 5 -46.30 -38.62 34.34
N LEU A 6 -45.71 -38.50 35.53
CA LEU A 6 -44.89 -37.33 35.90
C LEU A 6 -43.38 -37.46 35.61
N ARG A 7 -42.95 -38.45 34.82
CA ARG A 7 -41.52 -38.65 34.50
C ARG A 7 -41.12 -38.21 33.08
N ALA A 8 -42.08 -37.92 32.21
CA ALA A 8 -41.81 -37.65 30.79
C ALA A 8 -41.61 -36.15 30.45
N GLU A 9 -42.11 -35.22 31.25
CA GLU A 9 -42.05 -33.78 30.93
C GLU A 9 -40.68 -33.14 31.23
N GLY A 10 -39.95 -33.61 32.25
CA GLY A 10 -38.62 -33.07 32.60
C GLY A 10 -37.46 -33.52 31.68
N GLU A 11 -37.62 -34.65 30.98
CA GLU A 11 -36.60 -35.16 30.04
C GLU A 11 -36.67 -34.49 28.65
N MET A 12 -37.82 -33.91 28.29
CA MET A 12 -38.00 -33.30 26.98
C MET A 12 -37.38 -31.90 26.89
N ASP A 13 -37.39 -31.13 27.99
CA ASP A 13 -36.87 -29.76 28.04
C ASP A 13 -35.33 -29.70 28.17
N SER A 14 -34.71 -30.68 28.82
CA SER A 14 -33.24 -30.76 28.91
C SER A 14 -32.59 -31.04 27.55
N ARG A 15 -33.23 -31.87 26.71
CA ARG A 15 -32.73 -32.20 25.36
C ARG A 15 -32.82 -31.01 24.39
N THR A 16 -33.86 -30.18 24.50
CA THR A 16 -34.00 -28.98 23.63
C THR A 16 -33.01 -27.88 24.03
N LEU A 17 -32.71 -27.76 25.33
CA LEU A 17 -31.68 -26.85 25.86
C LEU A 17 -30.27 -27.27 25.44
N GLU A 18 -29.94 -28.56 25.51
CA GLU A 18 -28.66 -29.10 25.04
C GLU A 18 -28.44 -28.85 23.54
N VAL A 19 -29.46 -29.10 22.70
CA VAL A 19 -29.39 -28.85 21.25
C VAL A 19 -29.20 -27.35 20.94
N LYS A 20 -29.85 -26.46 21.70
CA LYS A 20 -29.72 -25.00 21.52
C LYS A 20 -28.36 -24.49 21.97
N LYS A 21 -27.78 -25.05 23.04
CA LYS A 21 -26.41 -24.77 23.49
C LYS A 21 -25.38 -25.28 22.48
N MET A 22 -25.54 -26.50 21.97
CA MET A 22 -24.66 -27.07 20.93
C MET A 22 -24.67 -26.21 19.66
N LYS A 23 -25.84 -25.76 19.19
CA LYS A 23 -25.93 -24.87 18.02
C LYS A 23 -25.24 -23.52 18.24
N ARG A 24 -25.30 -22.95 19.44
CA ARG A 24 -24.60 -21.69 19.79
C ARG A 24 -23.09 -21.88 19.89
N VAL A 25 -22.63 -23.00 20.46
CA VAL A 25 -21.21 -23.35 20.50
C VAL A 25 -20.67 -23.57 19.09
N LEU A 26 -21.43 -24.28 18.23
CA LEU A 26 -21.06 -24.50 16.84
C LEU A 26 -21.02 -23.19 16.03
N LEU A 27 -21.95 -22.27 16.28
CA LEU A 27 -21.96 -20.94 15.65
C LEU A 27 -20.75 -20.10 16.10
N MET A 28 -20.41 -20.13 17.39
CA MET A 28 -19.26 -19.39 17.95
C MET A 28 -17.92 -19.93 17.46
N THR A 29 -17.75 -21.25 17.35
CA THR A 29 -16.53 -21.86 16.79
C THR A 29 -16.39 -21.56 15.30
N THR A 30 -17.49 -21.47 14.55
CA THR A 30 -17.47 -21.10 13.13
C THR A 30 -17.02 -19.65 12.93
N ILE A 31 -17.47 -18.72 13.79
CA ILE A 31 -17.03 -17.31 13.76
C ILE A 31 -15.54 -17.19 14.11
N LEU A 32 -15.04 -17.98 15.06
CA LEU A 32 -13.63 -18.03 15.46
C LEU A 32 -12.70 -18.54 14.34
N ILE A 33 -13.16 -19.51 13.54
CA ILE A 33 -12.39 -20.04 12.39
C ILE A 33 -12.37 -19.04 11.21
N VAL A 34 -13.45 -18.28 11.01
CA VAL A 34 -13.51 -17.19 10.01
C VAL A 34 -12.59 -16.02 10.40
N PHE A 35 -12.44 -15.73 11.70
CA PHE A 35 -11.49 -14.71 12.17
C PHE A 35 -10.02 -15.16 12.14
N ALA A 36 -9.75 -16.45 12.37
CA ALA A 36 -8.38 -16.99 12.32
C ALA A 36 -7.78 -17.04 10.91
N SER A 37 -8.62 -17.04 9.87
CA SER A 37 -8.17 -17.16 8.47
C SER A 37 -7.72 -15.84 7.83
N THR A 38 -7.92 -14.68 8.47
CA THR A 38 -7.42 -13.39 7.94
C THR A 38 -5.99 -13.04 8.38
N SER A 39 -5.39 -13.82 9.29
CA SER A 39 -4.08 -13.47 9.90
C SER A 39 -2.85 -14.15 9.28
N LEU A 40 -3.00 -14.91 8.18
CA LEU A 40 -1.88 -15.58 7.49
C LEU A 40 -1.45 -14.93 6.17
N ALA A 41 -2.05 -13.78 5.80
CA ALA A 41 -1.59 -12.98 4.68
C ALA A 41 -0.56 -11.94 5.17
N GLY A 42 0.69 -12.37 5.35
CA GLY A 42 1.79 -11.42 5.52
C GLY A 42 1.75 -10.36 4.40
N PRO A 43 1.99 -9.06 4.70
CA PRO A 43 1.51 -7.90 3.92
C PRO A 43 2.04 -7.74 2.48
N PHE A 44 2.68 -8.77 1.92
CA PHE A 44 3.68 -8.61 0.87
C PHE A 44 3.92 -9.84 -0.03
N LYS A 45 3.24 -10.98 0.15
CA LYS A 45 3.35 -12.12 -0.77
C LYS A 45 2.46 -11.92 -2.01
N GLY A 46 3.06 -11.84 -3.20
CA GLY A 46 2.35 -11.95 -4.48
C GLY A 46 1.52 -10.75 -4.97
N ASP A 47 1.68 -9.57 -4.38
CA ASP A 47 0.89 -8.40 -4.83
C ASP A 47 1.22 -7.98 -6.26
N ARG A 48 0.16 -7.79 -7.05
CA ARG A 48 0.24 -7.07 -8.33
C ARG A 48 0.82 -5.67 -8.05
N PRO A 49 1.67 -5.10 -8.93
CA PRO A 49 2.34 -3.82 -8.68
C PRO A 49 1.41 -2.69 -8.20
N GLY A 50 0.19 -2.62 -8.75
CA GLY A 50 -0.83 -1.65 -8.34
C GLY A 50 -1.31 -1.79 -6.89
N ARG A 51 -1.47 -3.02 -6.38
CA ARG A 51 -1.91 -3.28 -5.00
C ARG A 51 -0.86 -2.86 -3.97
N PHE A 52 0.42 -3.02 -4.31
CA PHE A 52 1.50 -2.55 -3.45
C PHE A 52 1.50 -1.03 -3.34
N LYS A 53 1.39 -0.31 -4.47
CA LYS A 53 1.32 1.16 -4.49
C LYS A 53 0.16 1.67 -3.64
N GLU A 54 -1.04 1.13 -3.85
CA GLU A 54 -2.24 1.52 -3.12
C GLU A 54 -2.08 1.35 -1.60
N ARG A 55 -1.49 0.23 -1.16
CA ARG A 55 -1.18 0.01 0.26
C ARG A 55 -0.23 1.05 0.85
N ILE A 56 0.81 1.43 0.10
CA ILE A 56 1.77 2.46 0.53
C ILE A 56 1.08 3.83 0.62
N THR A 57 0.22 4.16 -0.35
CA THR A 57 -0.57 5.40 -0.31
C THR A 57 -1.52 5.40 0.89
N THR A 58 -2.23 4.30 1.16
CA THR A 58 -3.13 4.18 2.32
C THR A 58 -2.36 4.31 3.63
N LEU A 59 -1.21 3.65 3.77
CA LEU A 59 -0.36 3.77 4.95
C LEU A 59 0.14 5.20 5.17
N ARG A 60 0.65 5.85 4.10
CA ARG A 60 1.09 7.25 4.15
C ARG A 60 -0.04 8.16 4.63
N ASN A 61 -1.23 7.99 4.06
CA ASN A 61 -2.38 8.82 4.38
C ASN A 61 -2.82 8.62 5.83
N TRP A 62 -2.82 7.39 6.32
CA TRP A 62 -3.11 7.08 7.72
C TRP A 62 -2.09 7.72 8.67
N GLU A 63 -0.79 7.53 8.43
CA GLU A 63 0.24 8.18 9.25
C GLU A 63 0.18 9.72 9.20
N LEU A 64 -0.19 10.30 8.05
CA LEU A 64 -0.37 11.74 7.93
C LEU A 64 -1.52 12.25 8.79
N MET A 65 -2.65 11.52 8.86
CA MET A 65 -3.76 11.90 9.74
C MET A 65 -3.31 11.90 11.19
N GLU A 66 -2.61 10.85 11.64
CA GLU A 66 -2.12 10.77 13.01
C GLU A 66 -1.06 11.83 13.32
N PHE A 67 -0.11 12.06 12.40
CA PHE A 67 1.02 12.94 12.65
C PHE A 67 0.64 14.42 12.67
N PHE A 68 -0.37 14.81 11.90
CA PHE A 68 -0.85 16.19 11.78
C PHE A 68 -2.20 16.45 12.45
N ASP A 69 -2.83 15.42 13.04
CA ASP A 69 -4.18 15.48 13.62
C ASP A 69 -5.18 16.14 12.65
N LEU A 70 -5.26 15.57 11.43
CA LEU A 70 -6.05 16.15 10.35
C LEU A 70 -7.54 15.85 10.56
N SER A 71 -8.39 16.90 10.54
CA SER A 71 -9.83 16.72 10.37
C SER A 71 -10.14 16.06 9.02
N GLU A 72 -11.31 15.46 8.88
CA GLU A 72 -11.72 14.78 7.64
C GLU A 72 -11.66 15.72 6.42
N GLU A 73 -12.14 16.95 6.56
CA GLU A 73 -12.14 17.95 5.49
C GLU A 73 -10.72 18.38 5.10
N ARG A 74 -9.84 18.53 6.10
CA ARG A 74 -8.44 18.91 5.88
C ARG A 74 -7.66 17.76 5.26
N ALA A 75 -7.87 16.54 5.75
CA ALA A 75 -7.28 15.31 5.22
C ALA A 75 -7.65 15.12 3.75
N GLN A 76 -8.92 15.34 3.39
CA GLN A 76 -9.39 15.22 2.01
C GLN A 76 -8.65 16.19 1.06
N LYS A 77 -8.44 17.44 1.48
CA LYS A 77 -7.67 18.42 0.69
C LYS A 77 -6.21 17.99 0.52
N VAL A 78 -5.55 17.61 1.61
CA VAL A 78 -4.16 17.13 1.61
C VAL A 78 -4.02 15.93 0.67
N PHE A 79 -4.89 14.92 0.80
CA PHE A 79 -4.82 13.71 -0.01
C PHE A 79 -5.11 13.97 -1.48
N SER A 80 -6.00 14.91 -1.80
CA SER A 80 -6.25 15.33 -3.18
C SER A 80 -4.98 15.92 -3.82
N ILE A 81 -4.29 16.83 -3.11
CA ILE A 81 -3.03 17.44 -3.55
C ILE A 81 -1.97 16.35 -3.77
N LEU A 82 -1.74 15.50 -2.76
CA LEU A 82 -0.73 14.42 -2.84
C LEU A 82 -1.04 13.41 -3.95
N LYS A 83 -2.31 13.08 -4.17
CA LYS A 83 -2.74 12.18 -5.25
C LYS A 83 -2.44 12.76 -6.63
N GLY A 84 -2.52 14.08 -6.79
CA GLY A 84 -2.10 14.76 -8.01
C GLY A 84 -0.61 14.52 -8.31
N PHE A 85 0.24 14.80 -7.33
CA PHE A 85 1.68 14.60 -7.46
C PHE A 85 2.09 13.13 -7.57
N ASP A 86 1.39 12.20 -6.91
CA ASP A 86 1.63 10.76 -7.07
C ASP A 86 1.37 10.28 -8.51
N LYS A 87 0.36 10.84 -9.18
CA LYS A 87 0.06 10.54 -10.59
C LYS A 87 1.11 11.13 -11.52
N GLU A 88 1.48 12.39 -11.31
CA GLU A 88 2.52 13.05 -12.10
C GLU A 88 3.86 12.31 -11.98
N ARG A 89 4.24 11.94 -10.74
CA ARG A 89 5.43 11.13 -10.47
C ARG A 89 5.40 9.79 -11.17
N GLU A 90 4.26 9.09 -11.17
CA GLU A 90 4.10 7.83 -11.87
C GLU A 90 4.28 7.99 -13.38
N GLN A 91 3.64 8.99 -13.99
CA GLN A 91 3.76 9.27 -15.41
C GLN A 91 5.22 9.55 -15.80
N LEU A 92 5.92 10.40 -15.04
CA LEU A 92 7.32 10.73 -15.29
C LEU A 92 8.25 9.51 -15.13
N ILE A 93 7.98 8.61 -14.17
CA ILE A 93 8.75 7.37 -14.01
C ILE A 93 8.53 6.43 -15.21
N ILE A 94 7.29 6.30 -15.69
CA ILE A 94 6.96 5.49 -16.87
C ILE A 94 7.64 6.07 -18.11
N GLU A 95 7.53 7.37 -18.34
CA GLU A 95 8.18 8.06 -19.45
C GLU A 95 9.70 7.86 -19.40
N ARG A 96 10.30 7.98 -18.21
CA ARG A 96 11.74 7.79 -18.02
C ARG A 96 12.18 6.38 -18.35
N LYS A 97 11.37 5.39 -17.96
CA LYS A 97 11.63 3.98 -18.31
C LYS A 97 11.58 3.78 -19.83
N MET A 98 10.53 4.26 -20.49
CA MET A 98 10.38 4.13 -21.94
C MET A 98 11.53 4.83 -22.70
N LEU A 99 11.90 6.03 -22.24
CA LEU A 99 13.01 6.79 -22.82
C LEU A 99 14.35 6.05 -22.64
N MET A 100 14.60 5.47 -21.47
CA MET A 100 15.80 4.69 -21.21
C MET A 100 15.87 3.44 -22.08
N ASP A 101 14.74 2.77 -22.32
CA ASP A 101 14.69 1.63 -23.22
C ASP A 101 14.95 2.05 -24.68
N SER A 102 14.47 3.23 -25.11
CA SER A 102 14.82 3.80 -26.41
C SER A 102 16.32 4.14 -26.51
N ILE A 103 16.88 4.84 -25.52
CA ILE A 103 18.32 5.14 -25.47
C ILE A 103 19.14 3.85 -25.56
N ARG A 104 18.75 2.81 -24.82
CA ARG A 104 19.46 1.52 -24.87
C ARG A 104 19.42 0.88 -26.26
N ARG A 105 18.30 0.95 -26.97
CA ARG A 105 18.20 0.41 -28.33
C ARG A 105 19.10 1.20 -29.29
N GLU A 106 18.91 2.50 -29.34
CA GLU A 106 19.59 3.40 -30.27
C GLU A 106 21.10 3.49 -30.02
N ALA A 107 21.55 3.47 -28.76
CA ALA A 107 22.98 3.51 -28.44
C ALA A 107 23.73 2.20 -28.77
N ASN A 108 23.01 1.09 -28.94
CA ASN A 108 23.59 -0.20 -29.33
C ASN A 108 23.48 -0.48 -30.83
N ASP A 109 22.82 0.39 -31.59
CA ASP A 109 22.73 0.30 -33.04
C ASP A 109 23.78 1.24 -33.68
N PRO A 110 24.84 0.70 -34.33
CA PRO A 110 25.87 1.52 -34.96
C PRO A 110 25.37 2.39 -36.11
N SER A 111 24.18 2.12 -36.64
CA SER A 111 23.57 2.88 -37.74
C SER A 111 22.75 4.09 -37.26
N THR A 112 22.50 4.21 -35.95
CA THR A 112 21.75 5.33 -35.39
C THR A 112 22.51 6.65 -35.60
N PRO A 113 21.87 7.69 -36.18
CA PRO A 113 22.49 9.00 -36.33
C PRO A 113 22.79 9.68 -34.98
N ALA A 114 23.92 10.38 -34.89
CA ALA A 114 24.31 11.13 -33.70
C ALA A 114 23.24 12.12 -33.23
N GLU A 115 22.57 12.82 -34.16
CA GLU A 115 21.49 13.77 -33.86
C GLU A 115 20.31 13.10 -33.12
N THR A 116 19.99 11.84 -33.46
CA THR A 116 18.94 11.07 -32.77
C THR A 116 19.34 10.79 -31.32
N LEU A 117 20.60 10.40 -31.09
CA LEU A 117 21.13 10.18 -29.74
C LEU A 117 21.14 11.47 -28.93
N GLU A 118 21.56 12.59 -29.52
CA GLU A 118 21.55 13.91 -28.86
C GLU A 118 20.14 14.32 -28.42
N LYS A 119 19.13 14.14 -29.27
CA LYS A 119 17.72 14.41 -28.91
C LYS A 119 17.25 13.55 -27.74
N LEU A 120 17.62 12.27 -27.70
CA LEU A 120 17.26 11.38 -26.60
C LEU A 120 17.95 11.77 -25.29
N ILE A 121 19.23 12.15 -25.36
CA ILE A 121 20.00 12.64 -24.20
C ILE A 121 19.40 13.94 -23.67
N SER A 122 19.08 14.91 -24.54
CA SER A 122 18.42 16.16 -24.14
C SER A 122 17.10 15.88 -23.43
N ARG A 123 16.24 15.04 -24.02
CA ARG A 123 14.96 14.66 -23.41
C ARG A 123 15.14 13.97 -22.06
N TYR A 124 16.22 13.18 -21.90
CA TYR A 124 16.53 12.52 -20.64
C TYR A 124 16.89 13.54 -19.55
N HIS A 125 17.67 14.56 -19.89
CA HIS A 125 17.98 15.66 -18.99
C HIS A 125 16.72 16.44 -18.59
N ASP A 126 15.90 16.84 -19.55
CA ASP A 126 14.64 17.56 -19.29
C ASP A 126 13.71 16.78 -18.36
N LEU A 127 13.61 15.46 -18.59
CA LEU A 127 12.76 14.60 -17.77
C LEU A 127 13.30 14.45 -16.34
N ASN A 128 14.62 14.33 -16.18
CA ASN A 128 15.22 14.31 -14.85
C ASN A 128 15.01 15.64 -14.10
N MET A 129 15.07 16.78 -14.80
CA MET A 129 14.76 18.09 -14.22
C MET A 129 13.31 18.14 -13.73
N LYS A 130 12.34 17.71 -14.55
CA LYS A 130 10.93 17.62 -14.14
C LYS A 130 10.73 16.74 -12.90
N ILE A 131 11.40 15.60 -12.84
CA ILE A 131 11.36 14.70 -11.68
C ILE A 131 11.97 15.37 -10.44
N ALA A 132 13.06 16.10 -10.59
CA ALA A 132 13.74 16.80 -9.50
C ALA A 132 12.92 17.99 -8.97
N GLU A 133 12.08 18.61 -9.80
CA GLU A 133 11.18 19.70 -9.39
C GLU A 133 9.96 19.23 -8.60
N LEU A 134 9.53 17.98 -8.76
CA LEU A 134 8.31 17.47 -8.12
C LEU A 134 8.24 17.71 -6.60
N PRO A 135 9.28 17.42 -5.79
CA PRO A 135 9.23 17.66 -4.35
C PRO A 135 8.98 19.13 -4.01
N LYS A 136 9.55 20.06 -4.79
CA LYS A 136 9.32 21.50 -4.61
C LYS A 136 7.86 21.85 -4.90
N LYS A 137 7.32 21.40 -6.04
CA LYS A 137 5.92 21.64 -6.42
C LYS A 137 4.94 21.04 -5.41
N GLU A 138 5.26 19.85 -4.88
CA GLU A 138 4.47 19.18 -3.84
C GLU A 138 4.39 20.02 -2.55
N ILE A 139 5.53 20.56 -2.07
CA ILE A 139 5.58 21.46 -0.92
C ILE A 139 4.82 22.76 -1.20
N GLU A 140 4.95 23.31 -2.41
CA GLU A 140 4.23 24.52 -2.83
C GLU A 140 2.72 24.32 -2.83
N GLY A 141 2.23 23.20 -3.38
CA GLY A 141 0.81 22.86 -3.36
C GLY A 141 0.25 22.69 -1.95
N LEU A 142 1.04 22.13 -1.02
CA LEU A 142 0.63 21.96 0.37
C LEU A 142 0.55 23.28 1.16
N ARG A 143 1.10 24.39 0.66
CA ARG A 143 1.01 25.72 1.33
C ARG A 143 -0.43 26.20 1.48
N GLU A 144 -1.35 25.69 0.68
CA GLU A 144 -2.79 26.03 0.77
C GLU A 144 -3.46 25.46 2.02
N VAL A 145 -2.90 24.39 2.60
CA VAL A 145 -3.51 23.62 3.71
C VAL A 145 -2.63 23.53 4.95
N PHE A 146 -1.32 23.66 4.80
CA PHE A 146 -0.34 23.58 5.89
C PHE A 146 0.32 24.94 6.13
N SER A 147 0.46 25.29 7.41
CA SER A 147 1.31 26.40 7.85
C SER A 147 2.80 26.12 7.55
N THR A 148 3.63 27.15 7.58
CA THR A 148 5.09 27.00 7.37
C THR A 148 5.73 25.99 8.35
N ARG A 149 5.27 25.96 9.61
CA ARG A 149 5.75 24.99 10.61
C ARG A 149 5.32 23.57 10.26
N GLU A 150 4.08 23.39 9.82
CA GLU A 150 3.58 22.07 9.39
C GLU A 150 4.28 21.60 8.11
N LEU A 151 4.59 22.49 7.16
CA LEU A 151 5.39 22.15 5.99
C LEU A 151 6.80 21.68 6.34
N ALA A 152 7.46 22.34 7.29
CA ALA A 152 8.77 21.88 7.78
C ALA A 152 8.67 20.47 8.41
N ARG A 153 7.62 20.23 9.21
CA ARG A 153 7.33 18.90 9.77
C ARG A 153 7.00 17.87 8.69
N TYR A 154 6.33 18.29 7.62
CA TYR A 154 5.98 17.44 6.48
C TYR A 154 7.21 16.98 5.73
N ILE A 155 8.19 17.87 5.53
CA ILE A 155 9.47 17.53 4.90
C ILE A 155 10.20 16.43 5.71
N ILE A 156 10.22 16.57 7.05
CA ILE A 156 10.81 15.56 7.93
C ILE A 156 10.03 14.24 7.84
N PHE A 157 8.70 14.31 7.86
CA PHE A 157 7.82 13.15 7.72
C PHE A 157 8.07 12.42 6.39
N SER A 158 8.10 13.13 5.26
CA SER A 158 8.20 12.55 3.93
C SER A 158 9.56 11.88 3.68
N GLU A 159 10.63 12.47 4.20
CA GLU A 159 11.98 11.89 4.18
C GLU A 159 12.01 10.57 4.98
N ARG A 160 11.52 10.60 6.22
CA ARG A 160 11.44 9.42 7.09
C ARG A 160 10.61 8.31 6.44
N PHE A 161 9.39 8.62 6.01
CA PHE A 161 8.47 7.68 5.41
C PHE A 161 9.08 7.03 4.17
N THR A 162 9.68 7.83 3.28
CA THR A 162 10.33 7.32 2.07
C THR A 162 11.48 6.35 2.41
N ARG A 163 12.30 6.69 3.41
CA ARG A 163 13.41 5.82 3.87
C ARG A 163 12.88 4.50 4.43
N GLU A 164 11.84 4.53 5.23
CA GLU A 164 11.21 3.35 5.83
C GLU A 164 10.64 2.41 4.76
N ILE A 165 9.89 2.96 3.79
CA ILE A 165 9.33 2.19 2.67
C ILE A 165 10.44 1.57 1.83
N LYS A 166 11.48 2.33 1.47
CA LYS A 166 12.63 1.80 0.72
C LYS A 166 13.31 0.66 1.49
N GLY A 167 13.55 0.84 2.79
CA GLY A 167 14.14 -0.19 3.64
C GLY A 167 13.29 -1.47 3.69
N ALA A 168 11.97 -1.34 3.82
CA ALA A 168 11.05 -2.48 3.79
C ALA A 168 11.06 -3.21 2.44
N ILE A 169 11.10 -2.48 1.33
CA ILE A 169 11.21 -3.05 -0.02
C ILE A 169 12.54 -3.81 -0.17
N TYR A 170 13.66 -3.22 0.23
CA TYR A 170 14.98 -3.84 0.08
C TYR A 170 15.12 -5.13 0.90
N ARG A 171 14.71 -5.13 2.18
CA ARG A 171 14.75 -6.33 3.02
C ARG A 171 13.98 -7.50 2.41
N LYS A 172 12.78 -7.21 1.91
CA LYS A 172 11.94 -8.21 1.24
C LYS A 172 12.55 -8.70 -0.08
N MET A 173 13.20 -7.83 -0.85
CA MET A 173 13.92 -8.25 -2.05
C MET A 173 15.09 -9.18 -1.70
N GLU A 174 15.79 -8.91 -0.60
CA GLU A 174 16.89 -9.74 -0.11
C GLU A 174 16.40 -11.12 0.35
N GLU A 175 15.32 -11.19 1.13
CA GLU A 175 14.68 -12.44 1.55
C GLU A 175 14.33 -13.33 0.35
N ARG A 176 13.69 -12.75 -0.69
CA ARG A 176 13.38 -13.47 -1.93
C ARG A 176 14.61 -14.00 -2.66
N ARG A 177 15.75 -13.30 -2.58
CA ARG A 177 17.01 -13.75 -3.18
C ARG A 177 17.66 -14.88 -2.36
N ARG A 178 17.51 -14.88 -1.03
CA ARG A 178 17.99 -15.95 -0.15
C ARG A 178 17.18 -17.24 -0.31
N ASP A 179 15.87 -17.12 -0.47
CA ASP A 179 14.96 -18.27 -0.63
C ASP A 179 14.91 -18.83 -2.05
N ALA A 180 15.77 -18.34 -2.96
CA ALA A 180 15.76 -18.73 -4.36
C ALA A 180 16.26 -20.19 -4.55
N PRO A 181 15.51 -21.05 -5.27
CA PRO A 181 15.79 -22.49 -5.33
C PRO A 181 17.16 -22.84 -5.94
N TRP A 182 17.75 -21.96 -6.76
CA TRP A 182 19.03 -22.18 -7.45
C TRP A 182 20.27 -21.91 -6.58
N ARG A 183 20.12 -21.70 -5.27
CA ARG A 183 21.21 -21.51 -4.30
C ARG A 183 21.40 -22.68 -3.31
N ARG A 184 20.58 -23.73 -3.39
CA ARG A 184 20.70 -24.95 -2.57
C ARG A 184 21.27 -26.10 -3.37
#